data_AF-A0A218QG55-F1
#
_entry.id   AF-A0A218QG55-F1
#
_cell.length_a   1.000
_cell.length_b   1.000
_cell.length_c   1.000
_cell.angle_alpha   90.00
_cell.angle_beta   90.00
_cell.angle_gamma   90.00
#
_symmetry.space_group_name_H-M   'P 1'
#
loop_
_entity.id
_entity.type
_entity.pdbx_description
1 polymer ?
#
loop_
_entity_poly.entity_id
_entity_poly.type
_entity_poly.pdbx_seq_one_letter_code
_entity_poly.pdbx_strand_id
1 'polypeptide(L)' 'MKAVILLSGGLDSSTILYQAKADGCECHAISFDYQQRHRRELQSALLVAQQAGVVEH' A
#
# COMPACT_ATOMS: atom_id res chain seq x y z
N MET A 1 16.91 -2.61 2.33
CA MET A 1 16.64 -1.90 1.05
C MET A 1 15.36 -1.10 1.22
N LYS A 2 15.23 0.07 0.59
CA LYS A 2 13.98 0.85 0.62
C LYS A 2 13.13 0.52 -0.61
N ALA A 3 11.82 0.37 -0.42
CA ALA A 3 10.86 0.11 -1.48
C ALA A 3 9.69 1.09 -1.39
N VAL A 4 9.35 1.74 -2.51
CA VAL A 4 8.15 2.58 -2.61
C VAL A 4 7.10 1.79 -3.38
N ILE A 5 5.93 1.59 -2.76
CA ILE A 5 4.84 0.80 -3.30
C ILE A 5 3.67 1.71 -3.62
N LEU A 6 3.22 1.68 -4.88
CA LEU A 6 1.97 2.31 -5.28
C LEU A 6 0.81 1.43 -4.82
N LEU A 7 0.17 1.81 -3.72
CA LEU A 7 -0.84 1.02 -3.04
C LEU A 7 -2.24 1.52 -3.43
N SER A 8 -2.93 0.75 -4.27
CA SER A 8 -4.31 1.07 -4.68
C SER A 8 -5.37 0.55 -3.72
N GLY A 9 -5.02 -0.33 -2.78
CA GLY A 9 -5.96 -1.06 -1.93
C GLY A 9 -6.59 -2.28 -2.60
N GLY A 10 -6.20 -2.58 -3.85
CA GLY A 10 -6.54 -3.80 -4.56
C GLY A 10 -5.60 -4.96 -4.23
N LEU A 11 -5.94 -6.16 -4.73
CA LEU A 11 -5.19 -7.39 -4.46
C LEU A 11 -3.73 -7.32 -4.93
N ASP A 12 -3.49 -6.87 -6.15
CA ASP A 12 -2.17 -6.91 -6.77
C ASP A 12 -1.17 -6.01 -6.04
N SER A 13 -1.55 -4.75 -5.79
CA SER A 13 -0.69 -3.80 -5.07
C SER A 13 -0.45 -4.22 -3.62
N SER A 14 -1.45 -4.80 -2.97
CA SER A 14 -1.30 -5.38 -1.62
C SER A 14 -0.36 -6.58 -1.61
N THR A 15 -0.44 -7.45 -2.63
CA THR A 15 0.43 -8.63 -2.75
C THR A 15 1.89 -8.22 -2.91
N ILE A 16 2.17 -7.23 -3.77
CA ILE A 16 3.53 -6.69 -3.92
C ILE A 16 4.04 -6.07 -2.62
N LEU A 17 3.19 -5.35 -1.87
CA LEU A 17 3.58 -4.81 -0.57
C LEU A 17 4.03 -5.92 0.40
N TYR A 18 3.22 -6.96 0.56
CA TYR A 18 3.55 -8.06 1.47
C TYR A 18 4.75 -8.87 0.98
N GLN A 19 4.94 -9.02 -0.33
CA GLN A 19 6.15 -9.63 -0.88
C GLN A 19 7.40 -8.80 -0.54
N ALA A 20 7.37 -7.48 -0.77
CA ALA A 20 8.49 -6.60 -0.44
C ALA A 20 8.81 -6.62 1.06
N LYS A 21 7.79 -6.72 1.93
CA LYS A 21 7.96 -6.91 3.37
C LYS A 21 8.64 -8.26 3.68
N ALA A 22 8.22 -9.34 3.04
CA ALA A 22 8.83 -10.66 3.20
C ALA A 22 10.29 -10.68 2.72
N ASP A 23 10.62 -9.90 1.70
CA ASP A 23 11.98 -9.71 1.19
C ASP A 23 12.85 -8.81 2.10
N GLY A 24 12.31 -8.32 3.23
CA GLY A 24 13.04 -7.51 4.20
C GLY A 24 13.17 -6.03 3.82
N CYS A 25 12.30 -5.52 2.95
CA CYS A 25 12.33 -4.11 2.55
C CYS A 25 11.68 -3.19 3.60
N GLU A 26 12.30 -2.01 3.77
CA GLU A 26 11.64 -0.85 4.39
C GLU A 26 10.64 -0.29 3.37
N CYS A 27 9.38 -0.66 3.54
CA CYS A 27 8.32 -0.30 2.60
C CYS A 27 7.71 1.05 2.96
N HIS A 28 7.62 1.94 1.99
CA HIS A 28 6.82 3.17 2.00
C HIS A 28 5.68 2.99 1.01
N ALA A 29 4.45 3.35 1.38
CA ALA A 29 3.29 3.26 0.50
C ALA A 29 2.90 4.65 -0.01
N ILE A 30 2.36 4.72 -1.23
CA ILE A 30 1.74 5.93 -1.78
C ILE A 30 0.42 5.53 -2.43
N SER A 31 -0.65 6.24 -2.10
CA SER A 31 -1.96 6.10 -2.74
C SER A 31 -2.36 7.40 -3.42
N PHE A 32 -2.98 7.30 -4.60
CA PHE A 32 -3.48 8.46 -5.33
C PHE A 32 -5.00 8.59 -5.15
N ASP A 33 -5.44 9.74 -4.65
CA ASP A 33 -6.84 10.16 -4.70
C ASP A 33 -7.08 10.88 -6.04
N TYR A 34 -7.63 10.15 -7.02
CA TYR A 34 -8.03 10.69 -8.32
C TYR A 34 -9.44 11.30 -8.28
N GLN A 35 -9.98 11.57 -7.07
CA GLN A 35 -11.37 11.97 -6.86
C GLN A 35 -12.36 10.94 -7.40
N GLN A 36 -12.00 9.66 -7.35
CA GLN A 36 -12.87 8.57 -7.79
C GLN A 36 -14.20 8.56 -7.01
N ARG A 37 -15.29 8.17 -7.70
CA ARG A 37 -16.65 8.10 -7.15
C ARG A 37 -16.73 7.19 -5.92
N HIS A 38 -15.94 6.12 -5.88
CA HIS A 38 -15.90 5.20 -4.75
C HIS A 38 -14.58 5.39 -3.98
N ARG A 39 -14.66 5.85 -2.72
CA ARG A 39 -13.49 6.01 -1.84
C ARG A 39 -13.07 4.72 -1.14
N ARG A 40 -13.76 3.61 -1.40
CA ARG A 40 -13.53 2.33 -0.74
C ARG A 40 -12.12 1.80 -1.01
N GLU A 41 -11.57 2.01 -2.21
CA GLU A 41 -10.20 1.60 -2.54
C GLU A 41 -9.15 2.36 -1.72
N LEU A 42 -9.32 3.67 -1.53
CA LEU A 42 -8.43 4.47 -0.66
C LEU A 42 -8.50 4.01 0.80
N GLN A 43 -9.71 3.69 1.28
CA GLN A 43 -9.87 3.16 2.63
C GLN A 43 -9.21 1.78 2.78
N SER A 44 -9.36 0.90 1.78
CA SER A 44 -8.66 -0.38 1.74
C SER A 44 -7.14 -0.18 1.73
N ALA A 45 -6.62 0.76 0.94
CA ALA A 45 -5.19 1.06 0.90
C ALA A 45 -4.66 1.49 2.27
N LEU A 46 -5.38 2.37 2.97
CA LEU A 46 -5.04 2.82 4.32
C LEU A 46 -4.98 1.66 5.31
N LEU A 47 -6.00 0.80 5.31
CA LEU A 47 -6.06 -0.37 6.20
C LEU A 47 -4.92 -1.36 5.91
N VAL A 48 -4.65 -1.62 4.63
CA VAL A 48 -3.56 -2.51 4.22
C VAL A 48 -2.20 -1.96 4.64
N ALA A 49 -1.94 -0.68 4.42
CA ALA A 49 -0.68 -0.03 4.80
C ALA A 49 -0.45 -0.09 6.32
N GLN A 50 -1.48 0.22 7.12
CA GLN A 50 -1.44 0.13 8.57
C GLN A 50 -1.15 -1.30 9.03
N GLN A 51 -1.86 -2.29 8.47
CA GLN A 51 -1.70 -3.68 8.84
C GLN A 51 -0.33 -4.24 8.43
N ALA A 52 0.21 -3.81 7.29
CA ALA A 52 1.55 -4.20 6.83
C ALA A 52 2.68 -3.52 7.61
N GLY A 53 2.39 -2.47 8.39
CA GLY A 53 3.39 -1.71 9.13
C GLY A 53 4.43 -1.09 8.19
N VAL A 54 3.96 -0.33 7.19
CA VAL A 54 4.83 0.48 6.34
C VAL A 54 5.44 1.63 7.15
N VAL A 55 6.58 2.15 6.70
CA VAL A 55 7.29 3.26 7.36
C VAL A 55 6.48 4.55 7.25
N GLU A 56 5.85 4.77 6.10
CA GLU A 56 5.03 5.93 5.78
C GLU A 56 4.00 5.55 4.71
N HIS A 57 2.81 6.17 4.74
CA HIS A 57 1.74 6.02 3.76
C HIS A 57 1.13 7.35 3.37
#